data_AF-A0A7C4LDX4-F1
#
_entry.id   AF-A0A7C4LDX4-F1
#
_cell.length_a   1.000
_cell.length_b   1.000
_cell.length_c   1.000
_cell.angle_alpha   90.00
_cell.angle_beta   90.00
_cell.angle_gamma   90.00
#
_symmetry.space_group_name_H-M   'P 1'
#
loop_
_entity.id
_entity.type
_entity.pdbx_description
1 polymer ?
#
loop_
_entity_poly.entity_id
_entity_poly.type
_entity_poly.pdbx_seq_one_letter_code
_entity_poly.pdbx_strand_id
1 'polypeptide(L)'
;MTSVPADMSRPRFWPTTLAFSLLHFSIMWLGVLLVEPFSGGCMFIVPAYFIVLVVVLPILKLRRFGAGTAVFALYFLGGLYPTYYFEWQISRNLISPWGVLAWCLAGPLVGLAADLTFRFLPRALPEKWRGTAVGLAAGAALYLTTYLALATLYRDPAAGPHFRFFTEGVLFTLPWLVVSGAFAGYTAQALTTPA
;
A
#
# COMPACT_ATOMS: atom_id res chain seq x y z
N MET A 1 -6.78 44.31 15.06
CA MET A 1 -7.08 42.97 14.51
C MET A 1 -5.78 42.20 14.44
N THR A 2 -5.62 41.24 15.32
CA THR A 2 -4.42 40.42 15.51
C THR A 2 -4.31 39.41 14.38
N SER A 3 -3.26 39.50 13.56
CA SER A 3 -2.86 38.44 12.65
C SER A 3 -2.44 37.24 13.49
N VAL A 4 -3.20 36.14 13.40
CA VAL A 4 -2.72 34.84 13.85
C VAL A 4 -1.61 34.44 12.87
N PRO A 5 -0.34 34.31 13.29
CA PRO A 5 0.61 33.60 12.46
C PRO A 5 0.15 32.15 12.50
N ALA A 6 -0.44 31.68 11.40
CA ALA A 6 -0.54 30.26 11.16
C ALA A 6 0.90 29.75 11.09
N ASP A 7 1.42 29.28 12.22
CA ASP A 7 2.63 28.49 12.28
C ASP A 7 2.40 27.31 11.33
N MET A 8 2.90 27.45 10.09
CA MET A 8 3.01 26.36 9.14
C MET A 8 4.11 25.43 9.65
N SER A 9 3.87 24.85 10.81
CA SER A 9 4.79 23.95 11.49
C SER A 9 5.08 22.79 10.53
N ARG A 10 6.37 22.52 10.34
CA ARG A 10 6.81 21.41 9.48
C ARG A 10 6.09 20.14 9.93
N PRO A 11 5.54 19.35 9.00
CA PRO A 11 4.78 18.15 9.36
C PRO A 11 5.65 17.21 10.21
N ARG A 12 5.15 16.87 11.40
CA ARG A 12 5.83 15.95 12.32
C ARG A 12 5.68 14.53 11.79
N PHE A 13 6.76 13.75 11.84
CA PHE A 13 6.81 12.39 11.27
C PHE A 13 5.69 11.49 11.81
N TRP A 14 5.69 11.21 13.12
CA TRP A 14 4.75 10.26 13.73
C TRP A 14 3.27 10.63 13.58
N PRO A 15 2.82 11.87 13.88
CA PRO A 15 1.42 12.23 13.68
C PRO A 15 0.99 12.11 12.22
N THR A 16 1.86 12.47 11.28
CA THR A 16 1.57 12.38 9.84
C THR A 16 1.43 10.92 9.42
N THR A 17 2.42 10.07 9.73
CA THR A 17 2.38 8.65 9.35
C THR A 17 1.25 7.90 10.02
N LEU A 18 0.90 8.23 11.27
CA LEU A 18 -0.26 7.64 11.96
C LEU A 18 -1.59 8.05 11.31
N ALA A 19 -1.76 9.32 10.93
CA ALA A 19 -2.96 9.78 10.24
C ALA A 19 -3.13 9.06 8.88
N PHE A 20 -2.04 8.93 8.11
CA PHE A 20 -2.05 8.17 6.87
C PHE A 20 -2.23 6.67 7.10
N SER A 21 -1.73 6.12 8.21
CA SER A 21 -1.94 4.72 8.59
C SER A 21 -3.41 4.43 8.90
N LEU A 22 -4.09 5.34 9.60
CA LEU A 22 -5.54 5.25 9.84
C LEU A 22 -6.31 5.32 8.52
N LEU A 23 -5.96 6.25 7.64
CA LEU A 23 -6.60 6.37 6.33
C LEU A 23 -6.39 5.12 5.46
N HIS A 24 -5.17 4.58 5.45
CA HIS A 24 -4.86 3.32 4.77
C HIS A 24 -5.70 2.16 5.33
N PHE A 25 -5.75 2.03 6.66
CA PHE A 25 -6.57 1.02 7.32
C PHE A 25 -8.06 1.15 6.94
N SER A 26 -8.59 2.37 6.91
CA SER A 26 -9.97 2.64 6.46
C SER A 26 -10.20 2.27 4.99
N ILE A 27 -9.26 2.56 4.10
CA ILE A 27 -9.34 2.16 2.68
C ILE A 27 -9.40 0.64 2.56
N MET A 28 -8.54 -0.08 3.28
CA MET A 28 -8.54 -1.55 3.26
C MET A 28 -9.83 -2.12 3.84
N TRP A 29 -10.33 -1.56 4.94
CA TRP A 29 -11.58 -1.98 5.56
C TRP A 29 -12.80 -1.76 4.65
N LEU A 30 -12.86 -0.62 3.97
CA LEU A 30 -13.89 -0.36 2.95
C LEU A 30 -13.75 -1.30 1.76
N GLY A 31 -12.52 -1.65 1.36
CA GLY A 31 -12.26 -2.69 0.37
C GLY A 31 -12.88 -4.03 0.76
N VAL A 32 -12.64 -4.49 1.99
CA VAL A 32 -13.25 -5.71 2.52
C VAL A 32 -14.77 -5.63 2.52
N LEU A 33 -15.37 -4.52 2.95
CA LEU A 33 -16.83 -4.40 3.07
C LEU A 33 -17.57 -4.17 1.75
N LEU A 34 -16.94 -3.52 0.77
CA LEU A 34 -17.59 -3.06 -0.46
C LEU A 34 -17.13 -3.80 -1.71
N VAL A 35 -15.97 -4.47 -1.67
CA VAL A 35 -15.38 -5.12 -2.85
C VAL A 35 -15.48 -6.63 -2.73
N GLU A 36 -15.11 -7.22 -1.59
CA GLU A 36 -15.14 -8.69 -1.42
C GLU A 36 -16.54 -9.32 -1.53
N PRO A 37 -17.64 -8.69 -1.06
CA PRO A 37 -18.97 -9.27 -1.17
C PRO A 37 -19.53 -9.27 -2.60
N PHE A 38 -19.01 -8.39 -3.46
CA PHE A 38 -19.45 -8.29 -4.86
C PHE A 38 -18.43 -9.04 -5.72
N SER A 39 -18.75 -10.32 -5.97
CA SER A 39 -17.99 -11.43 -6.59
C SER A 39 -17.07 -11.21 -7.82
N GLY A 40 -16.73 -9.98 -8.20
CA GLY A 40 -15.77 -9.66 -9.28
C GLY A 40 -14.60 -8.76 -8.86
N GLY A 41 -14.50 -8.34 -7.60
CA GLY A 41 -13.46 -7.42 -7.14
C GLY A 41 -12.44 -8.05 -6.20
N CYS A 42 -11.17 -7.66 -6.34
CA CYS A 42 -10.13 -7.98 -5.36
C CYS A 42 -9.81 -6.71 -4.55
N MET A 43 -9.88 -6.78 -3.22
CA MET A 43 -9.63 -5.63 -2.33
C MET A 43 -8.22 -5.04 -2.47
N PHE A 44 -7.27 -5.77 -3.06
CA PHE A 44 -5.92 -5.27 -3.34
C PHE A 44 -5.81 -4.55 -4.70
N ILE A 45 -6.80 -4.72 -5.58
CA ILE A 45 -6.77 -4.26 -6.98
C ILE A 45 -7.69 -3.07 -7.17
N VAL A 46 -8.95 -3.18 -6.72
CA VAL A 46 -9.96 -2.14 -6.94
C VAL A 46 -9.57 -0.80 -6.29
N PRO A 47 -9.16 -0.75 -5.01
CA PRO A 47 -8.74 0.50 -4.38
C PRO A 47 -7.25 0.82 -4.56
N ALA A 48 -6.56 0.18 -5.51
CA ALA A 48 -5.10 0.29 -5.65
C ALA A 48 -4.59 1.73 -5.78
N TYR A 49 -5.30 2.58 -6.52
CA TYR A 49 -5.01 4.01 -6.61
C TYR A 49 -4.96 4.66 -5.21
N PHE A 50 -5.96 4.41 -4.37
CA PHE A 50 -6.05 5.00 -3.04
C PHE A 50 -5.00 4.42 -2.08
N ILE A 51 -4.73 3.10 -2.17
CA ILE A 51 -3.65 2.46 -1.41
C ILE A 51 -2.31 3.09 -1.75
N VAL A 52 -1.98 3.26 -3.02
CA VAL A 52 -0.68 3.84 -3.39
C VAL A 52 -0.64 5.32 -3.03
N LEU A 53 -1.73 6.06 -3.24
CA LEU A 53 -1.79 7.49 -2.92
C LEU A 53 -1.51 7.75 -1.43
N VAL A 54 -2.14 6.97 -0.55
CA VAL A 54 -2.01 7.13 0.90
C VAL A 54 -0.60 6.79 1.41
N VAL A 55 0.14 5.95 0.68
CA VAL A 55 1.53 5.57 0.99
C VAL A 55 2.52 6.59 0.44
N VAL A 56 2.34 7.05 -0.79
CA VAL A 56 3.29 7.96 -1.46
C VAL A 56 3.20 9.38 -0.92
N LEU A 57 1.99 9.85 -0.59
CA LEU A 57 1.78 11.22 -0.11
C LEU A 57 2.62 11.58 1.13
N PRO A 58 2.70 10.77 2.21
CA PRO A 58 3.59 11.05 3.34
C PRO A 58 5.08 10.97 2.99
N ILE A 59 5.50 10.13 2.04
CA ILE A 59 6.89 10.10 1.55
C ILE A 59 7.26 11.47 0.97
N LEU A 60 6.42 12.01 0.09
CA LEU A 60 6.67 13.30 -0.57
C LEU A 60 6.51 14.49 0.39
N LYS A 61 5.54 14.42 1.31
CA LYS A 61 5.27 15.48 2.29
C LYS A 61 6.35 15.57 3.38
N LEU A 62 6.83 14.43 3.89
CA LEU A 62 7.85 14.40 4.94
C LEU A 62 9.27 14.41 4.39
N ARG A 63 9.47 13.89 3.16
CA ARG A 63 10.77 13.67 2.51
C ARG A 63 11.77 12.90 3.40
N ARG A 64 11.25 11.97 4.21
CA ARG A 64 12.02 11.12 5.14
C ARG A 64 11.85 9.66 4.76
N PHE A 65 12.96 8.93 4.78
CA PHE A 65 12.97 7.48 4.58
C PHE A 65 12.18 6.79 5.70
N GLY A 66 11.45 5.73 5.35
CA GLY A 66 10.61 4.97 6.27
C GLY A 66 9.20 5.53 6.44
N ALA A 67 8.86 6.63 5.77
CA ALA A 67 7.52 7.22 5.85
C ALA A 67 6.48 6.29 5.20
N GLY A 68 6.80 5.71 4.03
CA GLY A 68 5.91 4.75 3.36
C GLY A 68 5.72 3.49 4.18
N THR A 69 6.83 2.95 4.71
CA THR A 69 6.83 1.77 5.59
C THR A 69 5.96 2.01 6.84
N ALA A 70 6.09 3.18 7.48
CA ALA A 70 5.36 3.51 8.71
C ALA A 70 3.84 3.66 8.50
N VAL A 71 3.37 3.99 7.29
CA VAL A 71 1.93 4.02 6.96
C VAL A 71 1.29 2.64 7.13
N PHE A 72 2.03 1.56 6.93
CA PHE A 72 1.50 0.21 7.09
C PHE A 72 1.50 -0.29 8.54
N ALA A 73 1.94 0.50 9.53
CA ALA A 73 2.05 0.03 10.91
C ALA A 73 0.71 -0.45 11.49
N LEU A 74 -0.38 0.31 11.32
CA LEU A 74 -1.71 -0.12 11.81
C LEU A 74 -2.28 -1.29 11.01
N TYR A 75 -2.03 -1.34 9.70
CA TYR A 75 -2.42 -2.50 8.88
C TYR A 75 -1.69 -3.77 9.32
N PHE A 76 -0.38 -3.67 9.56
CA PHE A 76 0.43 -4.78 10.08
C PHE A 76 -0.10 -5.27 11.42
N LEU A 77 -0.19 -4.38 12.42
CA LEU A 77 -0.62 -4.76 13.77
C LEU A 77 -2.07 -5.21 13.81
N GLY A 78 -2.97 -4.49 13.15
CA GLY A 78 -4.40 -4.80 13.08
C GLY A 78 -4.70 -6.05 12.25
N GLY A 79 -3.83 -6.40 11.30
CA GLY A 79 -3.97 -7.57 10.44
C GLY A 79 -3.55 -8.90 11.11
N LEU A 80 -2.67 -8.86 12.12
CA LEU A 80 -2.14 -10.08 12.77
C LEU A 80 -3.24 -11.00 13.29
N TYR A 81 -4.15 -10.46 14.10
CA TYR A 81 -5.24 -11.24 14.69
C TYR A 81 -6.23 -11.79 13.64
N PRO A 82 -6.83 -10.97 12.75
CA PRO A 82 -7.78 -11.49 11.76
C PRO A 82 -7.11 -12.47 10.79
N THR A 83 -5.88 -12.22 10.34
CA THR A 83 -5.16 -13.17 9.48
C THR A 83 -4.87 -14.49 10.23
N TYR A 84 -4.45 -14.44 11.49
CA TYR A 84 -4.31 -15.66 12.30
C TYR A 84 -5.64 -16.41 12.47
N TYR A 85 -6.70 -15.69 12.81
CA TYR A 85 -7.99 -16.30 13.13
C TYR A 85 -8.65 -16.90 11.89
N PHE A 86 -8.74 -16.16 10.79
CA PHE A 86 -9.41 -16.61 9.57
C PHE A 86 -8.52 -17.51 8.72
N GLU A 87 -7.29 -17.10 8.39
CA GLU A 87 -6.46 -17.83 7.42
C GLU A 87 -5.75 -19.03 8.03
N TRP A 88 -5.35 -18.98 9.30
CA TRP A 88 -4.67 -20.09 9.96
C TRP A 88 -5.60 -20.98 10.79
N GLN A 89 -6.47 -20.42 11.64
CA GLN A 89 -7.30 -21.22 12.55
C GLN A 89 -8.55 -21.79 11.89
N ILE A 90 -9.37 -20.94 11.23
CA ILE A 90 -10.64 -21.35 10.63
C ILE A 90 -10.41 -22.05 9.28
N SER A 91 -9.90 -21.32 8.29
CA SER A 91 -9.84 -21.81 6.90
C SER A 91 -8.66 -22.75 6.64
N ARG A 92 -7.65 -22.76 7.53
CA ARG A 92 -6.44 -23.60 7.40
C ARG A 92 -5.77 -23.42 6.03
N ASN A 93 -5.80 -22.21 5.49
CA ASN A 93 -5.24 -21.88 4.17
C ASN A 93 -3.71 -21.78 4.22
N LEU A 94 -3.15 -21.22 5.28
CA LEU A 94 -1.71 -21.00 5.42
C LEU A 94 -0.96 -22.31 5.71
N ILE A 95 0.25 -22.44 5.18
CA ILE A 95 1.15 -23.60 5.41
C ILE A 95 1.58 -23.66 6.87
N SER A 96 1.85 -22.51 7.48
CA SER A 96 2.45 -22.34 8.81
C SER A 96 1.85 -21.14 9.54
N PRO A 97 1.78 -21.13 10.89
CA PRO A 97 1.36 -19.93 11.64
C PRO A 97 2.31 -18.74 11.40
N TRP A 98 3.59 -18.99 11.07
CA TRP A 98 4.53 -17.94 10.66
C TRP A 98 4.13 -17.25 9.35
N GLY A 99 3.31 -17.92 8.53
CA GLY A 99 2.71 -17.32 7.34
C GLY A 99 1.85 -16.09 7.66
N VAL A 100 1.29 -16.00 8.87
CA VAL A 100 0.54 -14.81 9.32
C VAL A 100 1.47 -13.60 9.40
N LEU A 101 2.63 -13.75 10.05
CA LEU A 101 3.62 -12.67 10.15
C LEU A 101 4.12 -12.26 8.77
N ALA A 102 4.47 -13.23 7.93
CA ALA A 102 4.95 -12.99 6.57
C ALA A 102 3.89 -12.28 5.72
N TRP A 103 2.62 -12.66 5.84
CA TRP A 103 1.50 -12.01 5.15
C TRP A 103 1.33 -10.56 5.59
N CYS A 104 1.32 -10.30 6.90
CA CYS A 104 1.19 -8.94 7.42
C CYS A 104 2.38 -8.03 7.03
N LEU A 105 3.57 -8.62 6.78
CA LEU A 105 4.75 -7.88 6.30
C LEU A 105 4.64 -7.43 4.83
N ALA A 106 3.69 -7.96 4.04
CA ALA A 106 3.54 -7.57 2.63
C ALA A 106 3.36 -6.04 2.48
N GLY A 107 2.47 -5.43 3.26
CA GLY A 107 2.24 -3.98 3.26
C GLY A 107 3.51 -3.17 3.57
N PRO A 108 4.17 -3.37 4.72
CA PRO A 108 5.45 -2.72 5.04
C PRO A 108 6.51 -2.87 3.94
N LEU A 109 6.59 -4.02 3.26
CA LEU A 109 7.51 -4.22 2.14
C LEU A 109 7.16 -3.36 0.91
N VAL A 110 5.86 -3.11 0.65
CA VAL A 110 5.42 -2.14 -0.36
C VAL A 110 5.87 -0.73 0.00
N GLY A 111 5.66 -0.34 1.26
CA GLY A 111 6.12 0.96 1.77
C GLY A 111 7.63 1.13 1.68
N LEU A 112 8.38 0.08 2.01
CA LEU A 112 9.83 0.05 1.89
C LEU A 112 10.30 0.20 0.44
N ALA A 113 9.65 -0.49 -0.50
CA ALA A 113 9.96 -0.34 -1.92
C ALA A 113 9.78 1.12 -2.37
N ALA A 114 8.67 1.76 -1.98
CA ALA A 114 8.42 3.17 -2.29
C ALA A 114 9.46 4.11 -1.64
N ASP A 115 9.82 3.87 -0.37
CA ASP A 115 10.83 4.62 0.36
C ASP A 115 12.23 4.51 -0.32
N LEU A 116 12.61 3.30 -0.74
CA LEU A 116 13.86 3.04 -1.47
C LEU A 116 13.86 3.74 -2.83
N THR A 117 12.77 3.62 -3.60
CA THR A 117 12.64 4.31 -4.88
C THR A 117 12.79 5.82 -4.71
N PHE A 118 12.10 6.43 -3.74
CA PHE A 118 12.24 7.86 -3.49
C PHE A 118 13.67 8.26 -3.09
N ARG A 119 14.32 7.43 -2.28
CA ARG A 119 15.70 7.68 -1.81
C ARG A 119 16.72 7.63 -2.93
N PHE A 120 16.62 6.67 -3.83
CA PHE A 120 17.63 6.39 -4.85
C PHE A 120 17.34 7.01 -6.22
N LEU A 121 16.15 7.56 -6.46
CA LEU A 121 15.87 8.30 -7.69
C LEU A 121 16.80 9.52 -7.86
N PRO A 122 17.33 9.77 -9.08
CA PRO A 122 18.19 10.91 -9.35
C PRO A 122 17.53 12.24 -9.02
N ARG A 123 18.25 13.14 -8.33
CA ARG A 123 17.74 14.48 -7.96
C ARG A 123 17.50 15.39 -9.16
N ALA A 124 18.14 15.12 -10.29
CA ALA A 124 17.93 15.83 -11.55
C ALA A 124 16.56 15.53 -12.19
N LEU A 125 15.90 14.44 -11.80
CA LEU A 125 14.59 14.10 -12.32
C LEU A 125 13.54 15.10 -11.78
N PRO A 126 12.68 15.69 -12.63
CA PRO A 126 11.63 16.59 -12.17
C PRO A 126 10.75 15.93 -11.12
N GLU A 127 10.35 16.67 -10.08
CA GLU A 127 9.59 16.13 -8.94
C GLU A 127 8.29 15.42 -9.37
N LYS A 128 7.63 15.92 -10.44
CA LYS A 128 6.50 15.25 -11.11
C LYS A 128 6.81 13.78 -11.43
N TRP A 129 7.92 13.55 -12.13
CA TRP A 129 8.35 12.23 -12.55
C TRP A 129 8.90 11.40 -11.40
N ARG A 130 9.50 12.04 -10.38
CA ARG A 130 9.90 11.36 -9.14
C ARG A 130 8.68 10.78 -8.42
N GLY A 131 7.62 11.58 -8.22
CA GLY A 131 6.37 11.12 -7.61
C GLY A 131 5.74 9.97 -8.39
N THR A 132 5.62 10.11 -9.71
CA THR A 132 5.12 9.05 -10.60
C THR A 132 5.93 7.76 -10.49
N ALA A 133 7.26 7.84 -10.48
CA ALA A 133 8.14 6.67 -10.38
C ALA A 133 8.03 5.97 -9.02
N VAL A 134 7.90 6.74 -7.92
CA VAL A 134 7.65 6.16 -6.58
C VAL A 134 6.30 5.45 -6.53
N GLY A 135 5.25 6.04 -7.11
CA GLY A 135 3.94 5.41 -7.20
C GLY A 135 3.92 4.15 -8.07
N LEU A 136 4.64 4.17 -9.21
CA LEU A 136 4.82 3.00 -10.05
C LEU A 136 5.49 1.86 -9.29
N ALA A 137 6.58 2.16 -8.57
CA ALA A 137 7.29 1.17 -7.77
C ALA A 137 6.41 0.60 -6.63
N ALA A 138 5.63 1.46 -5.97
CA ALA A 138 4.68 1.02 -4.95
C ALA A 138 3.58 0.10 -5.53
N GLY A 139 3.01 0.44 -6.69
CA GLY A 139 2.02 -0.40 -7.38
C GLY A 139 2.60 -1.75 -7.81
N ALA A 140 3.80 -1.75 -8.38
CA ALA A 140 4.51 -2.99 -8.74
C ALA A 140 4.85 -3.83 -7.51
N ALA A 141 5.31 -3.22 -6.42
CA ALA A 141 5.60 -3.90 -5.17
C ALA A 141 4.33 -4.48 -4.54
N LEU A 142 3.19 -3.77 -4.62
CA LEU A 142 1.90 -4.28 -4.16
C LEU A 142 1.50 -5.53 -4.93
N TYR A 143 1.68 -5.55 -6.25
CA TYR A 143 1.46 -6.74 -7.05
C TYR A 143 2.37 -7.89 -6.59
N LEU A 144 3.68 -7.66 -6.56
CA LEU A 144 4.68 -8.70 -6.30
C LEU A 144 4.56 -9.28 -4.89
N THR A 145 4.43 -8.42 -3.87
CA THR A 145 4.32 -8.88 -2.48
C THR A 145 3.06 -9.69 -2.26
N THR A 146 1.91 -9.25 -2.79
CA THR A 146 0.65 -9.99 -2.69
C THR A 146 0.72 -11.32 -3.44
N TYR A 147 1.22 -11.30 -4.68
CA TYR A 147 1.40 -12.51 -5.47
C TYR A 147 2.32 -13.52 -4.79
N LEU A 148 3.50 -13.09 -4.32
CA LEU A 148 4.45 -13.97 -3.64
C LEU A 148 3.87 -14.53 -2.36
N ALA A 149 3.16 -13.71 -1.58
CA ALA A 149 2.53 -14.17 -0.36
C ALA A 149 1.46 -15.23 -0.64
N LEU A 150 0.64 -15.06 -1.70
CA LEU A 150 -0.37 -16.06 -2.10
C LEU A 150 0.30 -17.34 -2.63
N ALA A 151 1.34 -17.20 -3.44
CA ALA A 151 2.04 -18.32 -4.07
C ALA A 151 2.81 -19.19 -3.06
N THR A 152 3.34 -18.59 -1.99
CA THR A 152 4.33 -19.25 -1.11
C THR A 152 3.83 -19.52 0.31
N LEU A 153 2.83 -18.79 0.79
CA LEU A 153 2.34 -18.95 2.17
C LEU A 153 1.10 -19.85 2.26
N TYR A 154 0.42 -20.13 1.15
CA TYR A 154 -0.83 -20.90 1.08
C TYR A 154 -0.58 -22.36 0.68
N ARG A 155 -1.35 -23.29 1.28
CA ARG A 155 -1.25 -24.73 1.02
C ARG A 155 -1.74 -25.11 -0.37
N ASP A 156 -2.84 -24.51 -0.81
CA ASP A 156 -3.39 -24.66 -2.15
C ASP A 156 -3.69 -23.27 -2.73
N PRO A 157 -2.68 -22.60 -3.31
CA PRO A 157 -2.87 -21.28 -3.90
C PRO A 157 -3.93 -21.27 -5.01
N ALA A 158 -4.02 -22.35 -5.81
CA ALA A 158 -4.91 -22.42 -6.97
C ALA A 158 -6.40 -22.50 -6.61
N ALA A 159 -6.73 -22.88 -5.37
CA ALA A 159 -8.09 -22.86 -4.85
C ALA A 159 -8.60 -21.44 -4.53
N GLY A 160 -7.71 -20.48 -4.28
CA GLY A 160 -8.07 -19.12 -3.85
C GLY A 160 -8.47 -18.19 -5.01
N PRO A 161 -9.59 -17.44 -4.91
CA PRO A 161 -10.02 -16.52 -5.96
C PRO A 161 -9.00 -15.39 -6.18
N HIS A 162 -8.35 -14.91 -5.12
CA HIS A 162 -7.31 -13.88 -5.25
C HIS A 162 -6.13 -14.38 -6.07
N PHE A 163 -5.62 -15.58 -5.84
CA PHE A 163 -4.46 -16.08 -6.58
C PHE A 163 -4.72 -16.14 -8.09
N ARG A 164 -5.90 -16.62 -8.50
CA ARG A 164 -6.31 -16.64 -9.92
C ARG A 164 -6.38 -15.24 -10.54
N PHE A 165 -6.84 -14.24 -9.80
CA PHE A 165 -6.79 -12.84 -10.25
C PHE A 165 -5.36 -12.38 -10.54
N PHE A 166 -4.39 -12.76 -9.71
CA PHE A 166 -2.99 -12.36 -9.90
C PHE A 166 -2.26 -13.19 -10.96
N THR A 167 -2.70 -14.43 -11.25
CA THR A 167 -2.07 -15.29 -12.27
C THR A 167 -2.79 -15.23 -13.62
N GLU A 168 -4.03 -15.69 -13.69
CA GLU A 168 -4.83 -15.72 -14.94
C GLU A 168 -5.21 -14.31 -15.39
N GLY A 169 -5.45 -13.42 -14.42
CA GLY A 169 -5.72 -12.01 -14.67
C GLY A 169 -4.48 -11.13 -14.82
N VAL A 170 -3.25 -11.67 -14.92
CA VAL A 170 -2.01 -10.88 -14.86
C VAL A 170 -1.95 -9.72 -15.85
N LEU A 171 -2.44 -9.93 -17.08
CA LEU A 171 -2.48 -8.90 -18.13
C LEU A 171 -3.40 -7.73 -17.80
N PHE A 172 -4.32 -7.91 -16.86
CA PHE A 172 -5.13 -6.84 -16.30
C PHE A 172 -4.54 -6.33 -14.97
N THR A 173 -4.26 -7.23 -14.03
CA THR A 173 -3.97 -6.87 -12.64
C THR A 173 -2.62 -6.17 -12.48
N LEU A 174 -1.56 -6.64 -13.13
CA LEU A 174 -0.26 -5.98 -13.06
C LEU A 174 -0.29 -4.59 -13.73
N PRO A 175 -0.75 -4.43 -14.99
CA PRO A 175 -0.89 -3.11 -15.59
C PRO A 175 -1.79 -2.18 -14.80
N TRP A 176 -2.91 -2.67 -14.27
CA TRP A 176 -3.82 -1.88 -13.44
C TRP A 176 -3.13 -1.32 -12.19
N LEU A 177 -2.40 -2.16 -11.45
CA LEU A 177 -1.69 -1.74 -10.25
C LEU A 177 -0.56 -0.75 -10.56
N VAL A 178 0.18 -1.00 -11.65
CA VAL A 178 1.28 -0.13 -12.10
C VAL A 178 0.77 1.23 -12.56
N VAL A 179 -0.26 1.27 -13.40
CA VAL A 179 -0.84 2.52 -13.93
C VAL A 179 -1.54 3.28 -12.82
N SER A 180 -2.37 2.62 -12.00
CA SER A 180 -3.01 3.25 -10.84
C SER A 180 -1.97 3.79 -9.86
N GLY A 181 -0.89 3.05 -9.63
CA GLY A 181 0.21 3.47 -8.77
C GLY A 181 0.94 4.69 -9.33
N ALA A 182 1.28 4.69 -10.62
CA ALA A 182 1.92 5.83 -11.29
C ALA A 182 1.04 7.09 -11.23
N PHE A 183 -0.27 6.94 -11.47
CA PHE A 183 -1.23 8.04 -11.38
C PHE A 183 -1.38 8.55 -9.94
N ALA A 184 -1.45 7.65 -8.96
CA ALA A 184 -1.46 8.00 -7.54
C ALA A 184 -0.20 8.77 -7.12
N GLY A 185 0.98 8.35 -7.58
CA GLY A 185 2.23 9.05 -7.35
C GLY A 185 2.28 10.44 -7.99
N TYR A 186 1.73 10.57 -9.20
CA TYR A 186 1.55 11.87 -9.85
C TYR A 186 0.62 12.79 -9.04
N THR A 187 -0.54 12.28 -8.62
CA THR A 187 -1.48 13.03 -7.79
C THR A 187 -0.85 13.44 -6.46
N ALA A 188 -0.11 12.54 -5.81
CA ALA A 188 0.58 12.83 -4.56
C ALA A 188 1.57 14.01 -4.71
N GLN A 189 2.28 14.07 -5.84
CA GLN A 189 3.16 15.19 -6.14
C GLN A 189 2.39 16.49 -6.40
N ALA A 190 1.28 16.42 -7.13
CA ALA A 190 0.43 17.59 -7.38
C ALA A 190 -0.12 18.16 -6.06
N LEU A 191 -0.52 17.31 -5.11
CA LEU A 191 -1.05 17.70 -3.80
C LEU A 191 0.01 18.25 -2.83
N THR A 192 1.30 18.02 -3.10
CA THR A 192 2.41 18.50 -2.24
C THR A 192 3.12 19.72 -2.79
N THR A 193 2.81 20.11 -4.03
CA THR A 193 3.38 21.31 -4.66
C THR A 193 2.52 22.53 -4.24
N PRO A 194 3.10 23.58 -3.62
CA PRO A 194 2.35 24.79 -3.32
C PRO A 194 1.84 25.45 -4.61
N ALA A 195 0.61 25.97 -4.56
CA ALA A 195 -0.02 26.72 -5.64
C ALA A 195 0.66 28.07 -5.89
#